data_AF-A0A3D4E5Q3-F1
#
_entry.id   AF-A0A3D4E5Q3-F1
#
_cell.length_a   1.000
_cell.length_b   1.000
_cell.length_c   1.000
_cell.angle_alpha   90.00
_cell.angle_beta   90.00
_cell.angle_gamma   90.00
#
_symmetry.space_group_name_H-M   'P 1'
#
loop_
_entity.id
_entity.type
_entity.pdbx_description
1 polymer ?
#
loop_
_entity_poly.entity_id
_entity_poly.type
_entity_poly.pdbx_seq_one_letter_code
_entity_poly.pdbx_strand_id
1 'polypeptide(L)' 'MKDQPPQPLLYARLESLKKQHQSLDRKIAYEQRNAGTVDYYLKQLKRRKLLVKDEIQDVVSGLPGKAANAC' A
#
# COMPACT_ATOMS: atom_id res chain seq x y z
N MET A 1 -32.10 -2.98 8.61
CA MET A 1 -30.74 -3.23 9.12
C MET A 1 -30.01 -4.01 8.04
N LYS A 2 -28.96 -3.43 7.43
CA LYS A 2 -28.18 -4.08 6.37
C LYS A 2 -27.01 -4.81 7.01
N ASP A 3 -27.28 -5.91 7.70
CA ASP A 3 -26.24 -6.78 8.26
C ASP A 3 -25.69 -7.67 7.14
N GLN A 4 -24.96 -7.04 6.21
CA GLN A 4 -24.09 -7.76 5.30
C GLN A 4 -22.92 -8.29 6.13
N PRO A 5 -22.67 -9.60 6.21
CA PRO A 5 -21.52 -10.13 6.93
C PRO A 5 -20.24 -9.50 6.36
N PRO A 6 -19.31 -9.05 7.21
CA PRO A 6 -18.05 -8.48 6.74
C PRO A 6 -17.36 -9.56 5.89
N GLN A 7 -17.23 -9.31 4.60
CA GLN A 7 -16.58 -10.22 3.65
C GLN A 7 -15.17 -10.56 4.17
N PRO A 8 -14.92 -11.76 4.71
CA PRO A 8 -13.69 -12.07 5.44
C PRO A 8 -12.46 -11.97 4.53
N LEU A 9 -12.63 -12.18 3.24
CA LEU A 9 -11.60 -12.05 2.21
C LEU A 9 -11.19 -10.59 1.97
N LEU A 10 -12.13 -9.64 1.99
CA LEU A 10 -11.80 -8.22 1.84
C LEU A 10 -11.06 -7.70 3.07
N TYR A 11 -11.48 -8.13 4.26
CA TYR A 11 -10.78 -7.81 5.50
C TYR A 11 -9.37 -8.39 5.52
N ALA A 12 -9.20 -9.67 5.16
CA ALA A 12 -7.89 -10.32 5.08
C ALA A 12 -6.97 -9.64 4.05
N ARG A 13 -7.50 -9.26 2.88
CA ARG A 13 -6.75 -8.52 1.86
C ARG A 13 -6.31 -7.14 2.38
N LEU A 14 -7.22 -6.40 3.02
CA LEU A 14 -6.94 -5.08 3.59
C LEU A 14 -5.89 -5.15 4.70
N GLU A 15 -5.98 -6.13 5.59
CA GLU A 15 -4.97 -6.37 6.63
C GLU A 15 -3.60 -6.70 6.03
N SER A 16 -3.56 -7.52 4.98
CA SER A 16 -2.31 -7.82 4.25
C SER A 16 -1.69 -6.55 3.64
N LEU A 17 -2.50 -5.73 2.97
CA LEU A 17 -2.05 -4.47 2.38
C LEU A 17 -1.55 -3.48 3.43
N LYS A 18 -2.23 -3.35 4.57
CA LYS A 18 -1.77 -2.53 5.70
C LYS A 18 -0.42 -3.00 6.24
N LYS A 19 -0.23 -4.31 6.41
CA LYS A 19 1.05 -4.89 6.84
C LYS A 19 2.17 -4.59 5.84
N GLN A 20 1.89 -4.71 4.55
CA GLN A 20 2.84 -4.35 3.49
C GLN A 20 3.20 -2.86 3.53
N HIS A 21 2.21 -1.97 3.69
CA HIS A 21 2.44 -0.53 3.81
C HIS A 21 3.34 -0.20 5.02
N GLN A 22 3.05 -0.79 6.18
CA GLN A 22 3.88 -0.62 7.39
C GLN A 22 5.31 -1.15 7.21
N SER A 23 5.47 -2.29 6.53
CA SER A 23 6.79 -2.85 6.22
C SER A 23 7.60 -1.91 5.32
N LEU A 24 6.97 -1.36 4.27
CA LEU A 24 7.59 -0.39 3.38
C LEU A 24 7.96 0.90 4.11
N ASP A 25 7.14 1.36 5.05
CA ASP A 25 7.44 2.52 5.89
C ASP A 25 8.69 2.33 6.74
N ARG A 26 8.78 1.19 7.45
CA ARG A 26 9.97 0.87 8.25
C ARG A 26 11.21 0.76 7.37
N LYS A 27 11.07 0.17 6.18
CA LYS A 27 12.17 0.02 5.24
C LYS A 27 12.64 1.37 4.70
N ILE A 28 11.73 2.24 4.27
CA ILE A 28 12.07 3.61 3.84
C ILE A 28 12.77 4.37 4.97
N ALA A 29 12.25 4.30 6.20
CA ALA A 29 12.85 5.00 7.34
C ALA A 29 14.26 4.49 7.67
N TYR A 30 14.50 3.18 7.56
CA TYR A 30 15.82 2.58 7.72
C TYR A 30 16.79 3.05 6.62
N GLU A 31 16.37 2.92 5.36
CA GLU A 31 17.16 3.31 4.20
C GLU A 31 17.46 4.82 4.15
N GLN A 32 16.53 5.69 4.57
CA GLN A 32 16.76 7.13 4.65
C GLN A 32 17.81 7.52 5.69
N ARG A 33 18.02 6.69 6.71
CA ARG A 33 19.03 6.92 7.75
C ARG A 33 20.41 6.40 7.34
N ASN A 34 20.48 5.52 6.34
CA ASN A 34 21.73 4.99 5.83
C ASN A 34 22.24 5.88 4.69
N ALA A 35 23.33 6.60 4.93
CA ALA A 35 23.94 7.50 3.95
C ALA A 35 24.52 6.79 2.70
N GLY A 36 24.41 5.45 2.61
CA GLY A 36 24.83 4.65 1.46
C GLY A 36 23.68 4.18 0.57
N THR A 37 22.43 4.49 0.89
CA THR A 37 21.31 4.01 0.09
C THR A 37 21.15 4.83 -1.19
N VAL A 38 21.20 4.15 -2.33
CA VAL A 38 21.04 4.75 -3.65
C VAL A 38 19.65 5.41 -3.77
N ASP A 39 19.61 6.69 -4.12
CA ASP A 39 18.36 7.48 -4.30
C ASP A 39 17.32 6.77 -5.18
N TYR A 40 17.79 6.04 -6.19
CA TYR A 40 16.95 5.21 -7.04
C TYR A 40 16.18 4.14 -6.25
N TYR A 41 16.85 3.41 -5.37
CA TYR A 41 16.21 2.38 -4.55
C TYR A 41 15.21 2.98 -3.57
N LEU A 42 15.55 4.12 -2.96
CA LEU A 42 14.61 4.85 -2.11
C LEU A 42 13.35 5.31 -2.87
N LYS A 43 13.53 5.78 -4.11
CA LYS A 43 12.43 6.16 -5.00
C LYS A 43 11.53 4.96 -5.33
N GLN A 44 12.10 3.79 -5.59
CA GLN A 44 11.34 2.55 -5.82
C GLN A 44 10.52 2.13 -4.60
N LEU A 45 11.09 2.20 -3.39
CA LEU A 45 10.37 1.89 -2.16
C LEU A 45 9.19 2.86 -1.94
N LYS A 46 9.39 4.15 -2.14
CA LYS A 46 8.34 5.17 -2.04
C LYS A 46 7.23 4.95 -3.09
N ARG A 47 7.58 4.62 -4.33
CA ARG A 47 6.61 4.27 -5.38
C ARG A 47 5.79 3.04 -4.98
N ARG A 48 6.43 2.00 -4.48
CA ARG A 48 5.75 0.78 -4.03
C ARG A 48 4.81 1.06 -2.85
N LYS A 49 5.20 1.94 -1.93
CA LYS A 49 4.34 2.39 -0.82
C LYS A 49 3.10 3.12 -1.35
N LEU A 50 3.26 4.00 -2.33
CA LEU A 50 2.14 4.71 -2.95
C LEU A 50 1.14 3.74 -3.59
N LEU A 51 1.62 2.77 -4.37
CA LEU A 51 0.77 1.75 -5.00
C LEU A 51 -0.02 0.93 -3.97
N VAL A 52 0.61 0.51 -2.87
CA VAL A 52 -0.08 -0.23 -1.81
C VAL A 52 -1.11 0.66 -1.10
N LYS A 53 -0.82 1.94 -0.89
CA LYS A 53 -1.78 2.90 -0.33
C LYS A 53 -3.00 3.06 -1.25
N ASP A 54 -2.77 3.19 -2.55
CA ASP A 54 -3.83 3.30 -3.54
C ASP A 54 -4.69 2.02 -3.55
N GLU A 55 -4.07 0.84 -3.49
CA GLU A 55 -4.81 -0.43 -3.41
C GLU A 55 -5.63 -0.56 -2.12
N ILE A 56 -5.13 -0.08 -0.97
CA ILE A 56 -5.92 0.00 0.26
C ILE A 56 -7.14 0.90 0.05
N GLN A 57 -6.93 2.06 -0.57
CA GLN A 57 -8.00 3.00 -0.84
C GLN A 57 -9.06 2.41 -1.79
N ASP A 58 -8.64 1.62 -2.77
CA ASP A 58 -9.54 0.91 -3.69
C ASP A 58 -10.39 -0.14 -2.95
N VAL A 59 -9.74 -0.94 -2.10
CA VAL A 59 -10.42 -1.97 -1.29
C VAL A 59 -11.40 -1.34 -0.30
N VAL A 60 -11.07 -0.18 0.29
CA VAL A 60 -11.95 0.53 1.23
C VAL A 60 -13.10 1.23 0.53
N SER A 61 -12.82 1.90 -0.60
CA SER A 61 -13.82 2.68 -1.33
C SER A 61 -14.73 1.82 -2.23
N GLY A 62 -14.33 0.58 -2.52
CA GLY A 62 -15.06 -0.30 -3.44
C GLY A 62 -15.03 0.19 -4.89
N LEU A 63 -14.17 1.17 -5.22
CA LEU A 63 -14.02 1.77 -6.54
C LEU A 63 -12.57 1.60 -7.01
N PRO A 64 -12.31 1.32 -8.30
CA PRO A 64 -10.95 1.29 -8.83
C PRO A 64 -10.40 2.72 -8.87
N GLY A 65 -9.57 3.08 -7.89
CA GLY A 65 -8.93 4.38 -7.77
C GLY A 65 -7.77 4.52 -8.74
N LYS A 66 -8.05 5.16 -9.88
CA LYS A 66 -7.15 5.98 -10.71
C LYS A 66 -5.82 5.39 -11.23
N ALA A 67 -5.39 4.19 -10.84
CA ALA A 67 -4.16 3.56 -11.33
C ALA A 67 -4.33 2.81 -12.67
N ALA A 68 -5.55 2.70 -13.18
CA ALA A 68 -5.84 2.01 -14.45
C ALA A 68 -5.52 2.83 -15.72
N ASN A 69 -5.09 4.10 -15.60
CA ASN A 69 -4.69 4.91 -16.76
C ASN A 69 -3.20 5.27 -16.69
N ALA A 70 -2.36 4.31 -17.06
CA ALA A 70 -1.04 4.58 -17.60
C ALA A 70 -0.77 3.53 -18.69
N CYS A 71 -1.44 3.71 -19.83
CA CYS A 71 -0.95 3.23 -21.13
C CYS A 71 0.24 4.11 -21.56
#